data_AF-A0A1V6GY66-F1
#
_entry.id   AF-A0A1V6GY66-F1
#
_cell.length_a   1.000
_cell.length_b   1.000
_cell.length_c   1.000
_cell.angle_alpha   90.00
_cell.angle_beta   90.00
_cell.angle_gamma   90.00
#
_symmetry.space_group_name_H-M   'P 1'
#
loop_
_entity.id
_entity.type
_entity.pdbx_description
1 polymer ?
#
loop_
_entity_poly.entity_id
_entity_poly.type
_entity_poly.pdbx_seq_one_letter_code
_entity_poly.pdbx_strand_id
1 'polypeptide(L)' 'MYHFESVTTQGTPTVRNAAVVVRNGLLFQHRWRHRFEREDGPPEEACHWLKITPVPFDTIGDLPLI' A
#
# COMPACT_ATOMS: atom_id res chain seq x y z
N MET A 1 -1.46 10.20 12.35
CA MET A 1 -0.30 9.28 12.29
C MET A 1 0.01 9.04 10.82
N TYR A 2 1.11 9.61 10.30
CA TYR A 2 1.57 9.27 8.96
C TYR A 2 2.43 8.01 9.05
N HIS A 3 1.92 6.89 8.53
CA HIS A 3 2.68 5.64 8.49
C HIS A 3 3.25 5.45 7.09
N PHE A 4 4.55 5.73 6.92
CA PHE A 4 5.29 5.43 5.69
C PHE A 4 5.76 3.97 5.69
N GLU A 5 4.82 3.04 5.88
CA GLU A 5 5.09 1.64 6.24
C GLU A 5 5.88 0.87 5.17
N SER A 6 5.68 1.20 3.89
CA SER A 6 6.40 0.54 2.79
C SER A 6 7.68 1.25 2.35
N VAL A 7 7.96 2.47 2.83
CA VAL A 7 9.15 3.21 2.39
C VAL A 7 10.43 2.60 2.98
N THR A 8 10.35 2.06 4.21
CA THR A 8 11.50 1.48 4.92
C THR A 8 11.94 0.12 4.37
N THR A 9 11.01 -0.68 3.83
CA THR A 9 11.32 -2.02 3.29
C THR A 9 11.53 -2.02 1.77
N GLN A 10 11.04 -0.99 1.06
CA GLN A 10 11.25 -0.82 -0.38
C GLN A 10 12.73 -0.62 -0.75
N GLY A 11 13.55 -0.12 0.17
CA GLY A 11 15.00 0.09 -0.03
C GLY A 11 15.88 -1.12 0.27
N THR A 12 15.33 -2.21 0.81
CA THR A 12 16.11 -3.40 1.19
C THR A 12 16.49 -4.22 -0.06
N PRO A 13 17.79 -4.32 -0.44
CA PRO A 13 18.18 -4.96 -1.70
C PRO A 13 17.79 -6.44 -1.79
N THR A 14 17.71 -7.12 -0.64
CA THR A 14 17.37 -8.55 -0.55
C THR A 14 15.86 -8.83 -0.62
N VAL A 15 15.01 -7.79 -0.57
CA VAL A 15 13.56 -7.93 -0.55
C VAL A 15 12.96 -7.19 -1.74
N ARG A 16 12.39 -7.95 -2.67
CA ARG A 16 11.57 -7.40 -3.77
C ARG A 16 10.20 -6.97 -3.22
N ASN A 17 10.19 -5.90 -2.43
CA ASN A 17 9.04 -5.49 -1.61
C ASN A 17 7.74 -5.39 -2.43
N ALA A 18 7.75 -4.66 -3.55
CA ALA A 18 6.58 -4.52 -4.41
C ALA A 18 6.01 -5.88 -4.86
N ALA A 19 6.87 -6.83 -5.25
CA ALA A 19 6.42 -8.15 -5.68
C ALA A 19 5.79 -8.95 -4.53
N VAL A 20 6.36 -8.85 -3.32
CA VAL A 20 5.82 -9.50 -2.11
C VAL A 20 4.46 -8.91 -1.76
N VAL A 21 4.33 -7.59 -1.76
CA VAL A 21 3.08 -6.91 -1.40
C VAL A 21 1.99 -7.21 -2.42
N VAL A 22 2.29 -7.12 -3.73
CA VAL A 22 1.34 -7.48 -4.79
C VAL A 22 0.88 -8.93 -4.65
N ARG A 23 1.82 -9.87 -4.48
CA ARG A 23 1.50 -11.30 -4.33
C ARG A 23 0.59 -11.56 -3.14
N ASN A 24 0.90 -10.97 -1.98
CA ASN A 24 0.11 -11.17 -0.77
C ASN A 24 -1.26 -10.49 -0.87
N GLY A 25 -1.35 -9.33 -1.52
CA GLY A 25 -2.63 -8.66 -1.81
C GLY A 25 -3.55 -9.51 -2.68
N LEU A 26 -3.03 -10.07 -3.78
CA LEU A 26 -3.79 -10.98 -4.65
C LEU A 26 -4.27 -12.23 -3.90
N LEU A 27 -3.42 -12.80 -3.04
CA LEU A 27 -3.79 -13.97 -2.24
C LEU A 27 -4.92 -13.65 -1.25
N PHE A 28 -4.85 -12.48 -0.60
CA PHE A 28 -5.92 -12.00 0.27
C PHE A 28 -7.23 -11.81 -0.50
N GLN A 29 -7.18 -11.08 -1.62
CA GLN A 29 -8.35 -10.83 -2.47
C GLN A 29 -9.01 -12.14 -2.90
N HIS A 30 -8.23 -13.10 -3.39
CA HIS A 30 -8.75 -14.41 -3.78
C HIS A 30 -9.43 -15.14 -2.63
N ARG A 31 -8.79 -15.19 -1.45
CA ARG A 31 -9.30 -15.93 -0.28
C ARG A 31 -10.56 -15.30 0.32
N TRP A 32 -10.64 -13.98 0.30
CA TRP A 32 -11.70 -13.21 0.96
C TRP A 32 -12.78 -12.70 -0.01
N ARG A 33 -12.67 -13.03 -1.31
CA ARG A 33 -13.59 -12.63 -2.37
C ARG A 33 -15.07 -12.72 -1.98
N HIS A 34 -15.49 -13.89 -1.49
CA HIS A 34 -16.86 -14.17 -1.05
C HIS A 34 -17.41 -13.24 0.05
N ARG A 35 -16.54 -12.49 0.74
CA ARG A 35 -16.93 -11.53 1.78
C ARG A 35 -17.20 -10.16 1.19
N PHE A 36 -16.25 -9.64 0.41
CA PHE A 36 -16.33 -8.28 -0.12
C PHE A 36 -17.08 -8.17 -1.45
N GLU A 37 -17.34 -9.26 -2.18
CA GLU A 37 -18.17 -9.23 -3.41
C GLU A 37 -19.59 -8.71 -3.19
N ARG A 38 -20.05 -8.65 -1.95
CA ARG A 38 -21.38 -8.14 -1.56
C ARG A 38 -21.32 -6.71 -1.02
N GLU A 39 -20.14 -6.13 -0.93
CA GLU A 39 -19.94 -4.75 -0.48
C GLU A 39 -20.08 -3.80 -1.67
N ASP A 40 -20.50 -2.56 -1.41
CA ASP A 40 -20.60 -1.49 -2.42
C ASP A 40 -19.21 -0.86 -2.67
N GLY A 41 -18.27 -1.71 -3.09
CA GLY A 41 -16.90 -1.35 -3.38
C GLY A 41 -16.65 -1.18 -4.89
N PRO A 42 -15.57 -0.46 -5.28
CA PRO A 42 -15.17 -0.40 -6.67
C PRO A 42 -14.81 -1.81 -7.20
N PRO A 43 -14.99 -2.05 -8.51
CA PRO A 43 -14.63 -3.34 -9.10
C PRO A 43 -13.12 -3.57 -9.05
N GLU A 44 -12.70 -4.83 -9.13
CA GLU A 44 -11.29 -5.21 -8.98
C GLU A 44 -10.41 -4.55 -10.05
N GLU A 45 -10.90 -4.42 -11.29
CA GLU A 45 -10.20 -3.72 -12.38
C GLU A 45 -9.98 -2.22 -12.13
N ALA A 46 -10.75 -1.59 -11.24
CA ALA A 46 -10.53 -0.20 -10.85
C ALA A 46 -9.39 -0.07 -9.81
N CYS A 47 -9.01 -1.16 -9.13
CA CYS A 47 -7.97 -1.16 -8.11
C CYS A 47 -6.58 -1.31 -8.75
N HIS A 48 -5.83 -0.21 -8.83
CA HIS A 48 -4.50 -0.19 -9.45
C HIS A 48 -3.44 0.38 -8.50
N TRP A 49 -2.22 -0.15 -8.63
CA TRP A 49 -1.06 0.36 -7.90
C TRP A 49 -0.64 1.72 -8.45
N LEU A 50 -0.67 2.74 -7.60
CA LEU A 50 -0.16 4.07 -7.92
C LEU A 50 1.26 4.23 -7.37
N LYS A 51 2.17 4.67 -8.23
CA LYS A 51 3.50 5.07 -7.79
C LYS A 51 3.42 6.46 -7.19
N ILE A 52 3.60 6.56 -5.88
CA ILE A 52 3.64 7.82 -5.17
C ILE A 52 5.05 8.40 -5.26
N THR A 53 5.17 9.66 -5.64
CA THR A 53 6.44 10.38 -5.62
C THR A 53 6.88 10.57 -4.17
N PRO A 54 8.08 10.14 -3.77
CA PRO A 54 8.59 10.42 -2.43
C PRO A 54 8.68 11.92 -2.19
N VAL A 55 8.18 12.38 -1.05
CA VAL A 55 8.39 13.75 -0.59
C VAL A 55 9.69 13.81 0.23
N PRO A 56 10.57 14.79 -0.01
CA PRO A 56 11.74 15.01 0.83
C PRO A 56 11.35 15.27 2.29
N PHE A 57 12.08 14.71 3.26
CA PHE A 57 11.73 14.84 4.68
C PHE A 57 11.71 16.29 5.16
N ASP A 58 12.57 17.15 4.61
CA ASP A 58 12.65 18.59 4.88
C ASP A 58 11.43 19.38 4.36
N THR A 59 10.62 18.79 3.47
CA THR A 59 9.35 19.40 3.03
C THR A 59 8.16 19.02 3.91
N ILE A 60 8.36 18.10 4.86
CA ILE A 60 7.35 17.76 5.86
C ILE A 60 7.46 18.80 6.97
N GLY A 61 6.48 19.71 7.02
CA GLY A 61 6.42 20.74 8.06
C GLY A 61 6.24 20.17 9.46
N ASP A 62 6.12 21.07 10.45
CA ASP A 62 5.95 20.67 11.85
C ASP A 62 4.76 19.72 12.01
N LEU A 63 5.02 18.55 12.61
CA LEU A 63 3.98 17.58 12.89
C LEU A 63 3.06 18.14 14.00
N PRO A 64 1.73 18.01 13.88
CA PRO A 64 0.83 18.42 14.94
C PRO A 64 1.15 17.63 16.21
N LEU A 65 1.56 18.35 17.25
CA LEU A 65 1.66 17.81 18.60
C LEU A 65 0.24 17.66 19.14
N ILE A 66 -0.17 16.44 19.47
CA ILE A 66 -1.42 16.14 20.19
C ILE A 66 -1.13 16.21 21.69
#